data_AF-A0A256XXR8-F1
#
_entry.id   AF-A0A256XXR8-F1
#
_cell.length_a   1.000
_cell.length_b   1.000
_cell.length_c   1.000
_cell.angle_alpha   90.00
_cell.angle_beta   90.00
_cell.angle_gamma   90.00
#
_symmetry.space_group_name_H-M   'P 1'
#
loop_
_entity.id
_entity.type
_entity.pdbx_description
1 polymer ?
#
loop_
_entity_poly.entity_id
_entity_poly.type
_entity_poly.pdbx_seq_one_letter_code
_entity_poly.pdbx_strand_id
1 'polypeptide(L)'
;MDSYDVIIRPVITEKALDKIERNNTLTFIVDIKATKKDIKRAVEEIFKVKVEKVNTLITPQGEKKAYVKLKPEYKAEEVATRLGIL
;
A
#
# COMPACT_ATOMS: atom_id res chain seq x y z
N MET A 1 11.53 -6.13 12.30
CA MET A 1 11.15 -6.32 10.89
C MET A 1 11.38 -4.98 10.24
N ASP A 2 12.40 -4.90 9.39
CA ASP A 2 12.78 -3.65 8.75
C ASP A 2 11.69 -3.21 7.78
N SER A 3 11.47 -1.90 7.70
CA SER A 3 10.38 -1.34 6.88
C SER A 3 10.52 -1.69 5.40
N TYR A 4 11.75 -1.93 4.93
CA TYR A 4 12.05 -2.37 3.56
C TYR A 4 11.67 -3.84 3.30
N ASP A 5 11.67 -4.70 4.32
CA ASP A 5 11.27 -6.11 4.16
C ASP A 5 9.75 -6.28 4.15
N VAL A 6 9.01 -5.27 4.62
CA VAL A 6 7.55 -5.34 4.75
C VAL A 6 6.85 -5.17 3.40
N ILE A 7 7.32 -4.26 2.55
CA ILE A 7 6.70 -3.96 1.25
C ILE A 7 7.51 -4.65 0.14
N ILE A 8 6.91 -5.64 -0.51
CA ILE A 8 7.57 -6.41 -1.58
C ILE A 8 7.44 -5.68 -2.92
N ARG A 9 6.22 -5.32 -3.32
CA ARG A 9 5.95 -4.63 -4.60
C ARG A 9 4.58 -3.94 -4.63
N PRO A 10 4.41 -2.84 -5.39
CA PRO A 10 3.09 -2.30 -5.68
C PRO A 10 2.29 -3.25 -6.60
N VAL A 11 0.96 -3.18 -6.49
CA VAL A 11 0.05 -3.91 -7.40
C VAL A 11 -0.46 -2.95 -8.46
N ILE A 12 -0.14 -3.24 -9.72
CA ILE A 12 -0.47 -2.41 -10.88
C ILE A 12 -1.54 -3.13 -11.71
N THR A 13 -2.80 -3.00 -11.30
CA THR A 13 -3.94 -3.57 -12.04
C THR A 13 -5.00 -2.50 -12.19
N GLU A 14 -5.89 -2.59 -13.18
CA GLU A 14 -6.98 -1.63 -13.38
C GLU A 14 -7.81 -1.41 -12.10
N LYS A 15 -8.09 -2.50 -11.36
CA LYS A 15 -8.77 -2.42 -10.06
C LYS A 15 -7.96 -1.72 -8.98
N ALA A 16 -6.63 -1.76 -9.06
CA ALA A 16 -5.77 -1.02 -8.14
C ALA A 16 -5.73 0.46 -8.51
N LEU A 17 -5.69 0.80 -9.81
CA LEU A 17 -5.77 2.17 -10.31
C LEU A 17 -7.10 2.83 -9.91
N ASP A 18 -8.23 2.15 -10.11
CA ASP A 18 -9.55 2.64 -9.69
C ASP A 18 -9.63 2.94 -8.18
N LYS A 19 -8.92 2.16 -7.36
CA LYS A 19 -8.83 2.40 -5.90
C LYS A 19 -7.96 3.60 -5.53
N ILE A 20 -6.95 3.91 -6.33
CA ILE A 20 -6.11 5.09 -6.15
C ILE A 20 -6.98 6.34 -6.38
N GLU A 21 -7.71 6.37 -7.50
CA GLU A 21 -8.56 7.50 -7.90
C GLU A 21 -9.77 7.69 -6.98
N ARG A 22 -10.55 6.63 -6.73
CA ARG A 22 -11.84 6.76 -6.01
C ARG A 22 -11.71 6.77 -4.50
N ASN A 23 -10.72 6.05 -3.96
CA ASN A 23 -10.66 5.73 -2.53
C ASN A 23 -9.38 6.19 -1.85
N ASN A 24 -8.50 6.92 -2.55
CA ASN A 24 -7.21 7.35 -2.01
C ASN A 24 -6.42 6.19 -1.40
N THR A 25 -6.47 5.02 -2.06
CA THR A 25 -5.98 3.76 -1.52
C THR A 25 -4.93 3.14 -2.43
N LEU A 26 -3.72 2.93 -1.88
CA LEU A 26 -2.64 2.23 -2.56
C LEU A 26 -2.72 0.72 -2.26
N THR A 27 -2.34 -0.10 -3.25
CA THR A 27 -2.35 -1.56 -3.10
C THR A 27 -0.93 -2.12 -3.23
N PHE A 28 -0.52 -2.94 -2.26
CA PHE A 28 0.81 -3.54 -2.22
C PHE A 28 0.72 -5.04 -1.98
N ILE A 29 1.72 -5.78 -2.48
CA ILE A 29 2.08 -7.09 -1.96
C ILE A 29 3.10 -6.88 -0.86
N VAL A 30 2.87 -7.53 0.28
CA VAL A 30 3.64 -7.39 1.52
C VAL A 30 4.03 -8.76 2.04
N ASP A 31 4.99 -8.79 2.96
CA ASP A 31 5.41 -10.03 3.60
C ASP A 31 4.27 -10.71 4.38
N ILE A 32 4.19 -12.04 4.32
CA ILE A 32 3.11 -12.82 4.93
C ILE A 32 3.12 -12.76 6.46
N LYS A 33 4.26 -12.44 7.09
CA LYS A 33 4.39 -12.26 8.54
C LYS A 33 4.13 -10.83 8.98
N ALA A 34 4.11 -9.86 8.05
CA ALA A 34 3.90 -8.46 8.39
C ALA A 34 2.52 -8.20 9.02
N THR A 35 2.49 -7.51 10.16
CA THR A 35 1.23 -7.09 10.80
C THR A 35 0.72 -5.79 10.17
N LYS A 36 -0.55 -5.44 10.43
CA LYS A 36 -1.11 -4.15 9.97
C LYS A 36 -0.35 -2.94 10.51
N LYS A 37 0.25 -3.05 11.71
CA LYS A 37 1.06 -1.99 12.32
C LYS A 37 2.38 -1.81 11.57
N ASP A 38 3.02 -2.93 11.19
CA ASP A 38 4.27 -2.92 10.42
C ASP A 38 4.05 -2.31 9.03
N ILE A 39 2.98 -2.72 8.33
CA ILE A 39 2.62 -2.19 7.01
C ILE A 39 2.35 -0.69 7.09
N LYS A 40 1.61 -0.25 8.10
CA LYS A 40 1.35 1.18 8.32
C LYS A 40 2.67 1.94 8.50
N ARG A 41 3.55 1.51 9.40
CA ARG A 41 4.83 2.17 9.66
C ARG A 41 5.71 2.21 8.39
N ALA A 42 5.82 1.08 7.69
CA ALA A 42 6.64 0.99 6.48
C ALA A 42 6.19 1.96 5.39
N VAL A 43 4.87 2.04 5.13
CA VAL A 43 4.32 2.97 4.13
C VAL A 43 4.55 4.42 4.55
N GLU A 44 4.34 4.76 5.82
CA GLU A 44 4.57 6.13 6.31
C GLU A 44 6.06 6.54 6.21
N GLU A 45 6.98 5.62 6.50
CA GLU A 45 8.42 5.88 6.48
C GLU A 45 9.00 6.00 5.07
N ILE A 46 8.63 5.09 4.16
CA ILE A 46 9.14 5.01 2.79
C ILE A 46 8.57 6.15 1.94
N PHE A 47 7.26 6.37 2.01
CA PHE A 47 6.58 7.33 1.13
C PHE A 47 6.39 8.71 1.76
N LYS A 48 6.75 8.89 3.04
CA LYS A 48 6.58 10.15 3.80
C LYS A 48 5.13 10.64 3.82
N VAL A 49 4.19 9.70 3.94
CA VAL A 49 2.73 9.96 3.99
C VAL A 49 2.15 9.54 5.34
N LYS A 50 0.87 9.87 5.58
CA LYS A 50 0.11 9.34 6.72
C LYS A 50 -0.98 8.37 6.28
N VAL A 51 -1.05 7.23 6.98
CA VAL A 51 -2.00 6.16 6.69
C VAL A 51 -3.19 6.26 7.62
N GLU A 52 -4.38 6.33 7.03
CA GLU A 52 -5.65 6.30 7.74
C GLU A 52 -5.98 4.87 8.18
N LYS A 53 -5.99 3.93 7.24
CA LYS A 53 -6.42 2.55 7.49
C LYS A 53 -5.68 1.54 6.62
N VAL A 54 -5.39 0.37 7.18
CA VAL A 54 -4.81 -0.77 6.46
C VAL A 54 -5.77 -1.96 6.51
N ASN A 55 -6.09 -2.49 5.34
CA ASN A 55 -6.79 -3.77 5.17
C ASN A 55 -5.85 -4.76 4.49
N THR A 56 -5.92 -6.02 4.87
CA THR A 56 -5.04 -7.07 4.33
C THR A 56 -5.87 -8.30 3.97
N LEU A 57 -5.48 -9.00 2.90
CA LEU A 57 -6.00 -10.32 2.55
C LEU A 57 -4.84 -11.22 2.09
N ILE A 58 -5.05 -12.53 2.13
CA ILE A 58 -4.16 -13.50 1.48
C ILE A 58 -4.76 -13.84 0.12
N THR A 59 -3.99 -13.72 -0.94
CA THR A 59 -4.42 -14.09 -2.29
C THR A 59 -4.39 -15.61 -2.45
N PRO A 60 -5.11 -16.18 -3.44
CA PRO A 60 -5.00 -17.59 -3.77
C PRO A 60 -3.58 -18.05 -4.14
N GLN A 61 -2.71 -17.12 -4.57
CA GLN A 61 -1.28 -17.39 -4.80
C GLN A 61 -0.44 -17.49 -3.52
N GLY A 62 -1.05 -17.28 -2.33
CA GLY A 62 -0.35 -17.27 -1.04
C GLY A 62 0.37 -15.95 -0.72
N GLU A 63 0.19 -14.90 -1.52
CA GLU A 63 0.77 -13.59 -1.26
C GLU A 63 -0.14 -12.78 -0.33
N LYS A 64 0.44 -12.03 0.62
CA LYS A 64 -0.35 -11.07 1.41
C LYS A 64 -0.50 -9.78 0.61
N LYS A 65 -1.75 -9.41 0.30
CA LYS A 65 -2.12 -8.16 -0.34
C LYS A 65 -2.63 -7.16 0.69
N ALA A 66 -2.07 -5.96 0.71
CA ALA A 66 -2.46 -4.87 1.58
C ALA A 66 -3.09 -3.73 0.78
N TYR A 67 -4.25 -3.27 1.23
CA TYR A 67 -4.90 -2.03 0.80
C TYR A 67 -4.64 -0.98 1.87
N VAL A 68 -3.97 0.09 1.48
CA VAL A 68 -3.51 1.14 2.38
C VAL A 68 -4.19 2.45 2.00
N LYS A 69 -5.16 2.85 2.81
CA LYS A 69 -5.88 4.11 2.64
C LYS A 69 -5.07 5.23 3.27
N LEU A 70 -4.73 6.24 2.47
CA LEU A 70 -4.01 7.41 2.95
C LEU A 70 -4.98 8.41 3.59
N LYS A 71 -4.47 9.23 4.51
CA LYS A 71 -5.24 10.36 5.03
C LYS A 71 -5.62 11.32 3.90
N PRO A 72 -6.77 12.02 3.98
CA PRO A 72 -7.22 12.95 2.94
C PRO A 72 -6.22 14.07 2.59
N GLU A 73 -5.32 14.40 3.52
CA GLU A 73 -4.23 15.36 3.34
C GLU A 73 -3.19 14.92 2.29
N TYR A 74 -3.08 13.61 2.01
CA TYR A 74 -2.12 13.03 1.08
C TYR A 74 -2.85 12.39 -0.09
N LYS A 75 -2.46 12.70 -1.33
CA LYS A 75 -3.03 12.10 -2.53
C LYS A 75 -2.28 10.84 -2.94
N ALA A 76 -3.00 9.72 -3.03
CA ALA A 76 -2.47 8.44 -3.48
C ALA A 76 -1.97 8.49 -4.93
N GLU A 77 -2.58 9.34 -5.77
CA GLU A 77 -2.18 9.57 -7.15
C GLU A 77 -0.75 10.12 -7.25
N GLU A 78 -0.41 11.15 -6.47
CA GLU A 78 0.95 11.73 -6.43
C GLU A 78 1.99 10.69 -5.99
N VAL A 79 1.65 9.84 -5.02
CA VAL A 79 2.52 8.75 -4.57
C VAL A 79 2.67 7.68 -5.67
N ALA A 80 1.60 7.39 -6.40
CA ALA A 80 1.61 6.42 -7.50
C ALA A 80 2.46 6.90 -8.69
N THR A 81 2.40 8.18 -9.04
CA THR A 81 3.29 8.79 -10.04
C THR A 81 4.76 8.70 -9.62
N ARG A 82 5.07 8.98 -8.34
CA ARG A 82 6.44 8.83 -7.81
C ARG A 82 6.94 7.38 -7.82
N LEU A 83 6.02 6.43 -7.78
CA LEU A 83 6.29 5.00 -7.90
C LEU A 83 6.42 4.53 -9.36
N GLY A 84 6.16 5.39 -10.36
CA GLY A 84 6.18 5.04 -11.78
C GLY A 84 5.05 4.10 -12.19
N ILE A 85 3.92 4.13 -11.47
CA ILE A 85 2.72 3.31 -11.75
C ILE A 85 1.80 4.01 -12.78
N LEU A 86 1.82 5.35 -12.76
CA LEU A 86 1.04 6.28 -13.57
C LEU A 86 1.98 7.17 -14.37
#